data_AF-A0A9C8N318-F1
#
_entry.id   AF-A0A9C8N318-F1
#
_cell.length_a   1.000
_cell.length_b   1.000
_cell.length_c   1.000
_cell.angle_alpha   90.00
_cell.angle_beta   90.00
_cell.angle_gamma   90.00
#
_symmetry.space_group_name_H-M   'P 1'
#
loop_
_entity.id
_entity.type
_entity.pdbx_description
1 polymer ?
#
loop_
_entity_poly.entity_id
_entity_poly.type
_entity_poly.pdbx_seq_one_letter_code
_entity_poly.pdbx_strand_id
1 'polypeptide(L)'
;TEMKMELSDNFQKEFQNKVLPSYLKMKDAFVASDAKQVSVFAGETAKNMNAIDDRNLGEMAESHFSKSLQMLNAIAENTDLKIQRNHFVSLNQNLIPFAINIKNLNPELFIQKCPMANNNKGGFWISATKKIRNPYYGEQMMTCGSIVETTE
;
A
#
# COMPACT_ATOMS: atom_id res chain seq x y z
N THR A 1 3.54 13.61 17.49
CA THR A 1 4.87 12.99 17.56
C THR A 1 4.91 11.95 16.46
N GLU A 2 5.61 12.21 15.37
CA GLU A 2 5.80 11.19 14.33
C GLU A 2 6.63 10.08 14.97
N MET A 3 6.01 8.92 15.15
CA MET A 3 6.72 7.75 15.65
C MET A 3 7.60 7.24 14.52
N LYS A 4 8.90 7.53 14.65
CA LYS A 4 9.91 7.09 13.71
C LYS A 4 10.08 5.57 13.83
N MET A 5 9.87 4.86 12.74
CA MET A 5 10.07 3.42 12.65
C MET A 5 11.50 3.16 12.23
N GLU A 6 12.29 2.49 13.08
CA GLU A 6 13.63 2.06 12.70
C GLU A 6 13.53 0.80 11.84
N LEU A 7 14.05 0.88 10.61
CA LEU A 7 14.03 -0.18 9.62
C LEU A 7 15.46 -0.54 9.22
N SER A 8 15.79 -1.83 9.17
CA SER A 8 17.11 -2.28 8.71
C SER A 8 17.33 -1.90 7.25
N ASP A 9 18.59 -1.70 6.85
CA ASP A 9 18.92 -1.40 5.45
C ASP A 9 18.45 -2.49 4.49
N ASN A 10 18.51 -3.76 4.94
CA ASN A 10 17.98 -4.89 4.17
C ASN A 10 16.47 -4.77 3.95
N PHE A 11 15.70 -4.49 5.01
CA PHE A 11 14.24 -4.30 4.90
C PHE A 11 13.90 -3.16 3.95
N GLN A 12 14.57 -2.01 4.10
CA GLN A 12 14.35 -0.83 3.25
C GLN A 12 14.60 -1.17 1.77
N LYS A 13 15.73 -1.83 1.47
CA LYS A 13 16.10 -2.23 0.11
C LYS A 13 15.11 -3.23 -0.49
N GLU A 14 14.69 -4.23 0.27
CA GLU A 14 13.77 -5.27 -0.19
C GLU A 14 12.35 -4.71 -0.40
N PHE A 15 11.90 -3.84 0.49
CA PHE A 15 10.62 -3.14 0.34
C PHE A 15 10.61 -2.31 -0.95
N GLN A 16 11.62 -1.46 -1.16
CA GLN A 16 11.71 -0.60 -2.34
C GLN A 16 11.80 -1.40 -3.64
N ASN A 17 12.61 -2.45 -3.68
CA ASN A 17 12.92 -3.16 -4.93
C ASN A 17 11.94 -4.29 -5.26
N LYS A 18 11.21 -4.84 -4.28
CA LYS A 18 10.32 -5.99 -4.50
C LYS A 18 8.87 -5.72 -4.11
N VAL A 19 8.62 -5.18 -2.92
CA VAL A 19 7.25 -4.97 -2.40
C VAL A 19 6.56 -3.81 -3.09
N LEU A 20 7.23 -2.67 -3.21
CA LEU A 20 6.67 -1.45 -3.78
C LEU A 20 6.26 -1.62 -5.25
N PRO A 21 7.05 -2.25 -6.14
CA PRO A 21 6.65 -2.47 -7.53
C PRO A 21 5.37 -3.30 -7.66
N SER A 22 5.24 -4.41 -6.91
CA SER A 22 4.02 -5.24 -6.96
C SER A 22 2.82 -4.54 -6.33
N TYR A 23 3.03 -3.76 -5.26
CA TYR A 23 1.98 -2.91 -4.69
C TYR A 23 1.47 -1.88 -5.69
N LEU A 24 2.35 -1.19 -6.43
CA LEU A 24 1.97 -0.18 -7.40
C LEU A 24 1.13 -0.79 -8.54
N LYS A 25 1.48 -2.00 -9.00
CA LYS A 25 0.66 -2.77 -9.96
C LYS A 25 -0.72 -3.11 -9.39
N MET A 26 -0.79 -3.58 -8.14
CA MET A 26 -2.07 -3.84 -7.46
C MET A 26 -2.93 -2.58 -7.36
N LYS A 27 -2.34 -1.44 -6.97
CA LYS A 27 -3.00 -0.14 -6.92
C LYS A 27 -3.53 0.27 -8.30
N ASP A 28 -2.76 0.08 -9.37
CA ASP A 28 -3.22 0.36 -10.73
C ASP A 28 -4.35 -0.58 -11.18
N ALA A 29 -4.31 -1.86 -10.79
CA ALA A 29 -5.42 -2.78 -11.02
C ALA A 29 -6.71 -2.34 -10.29
N PHE A 30 -6.60 -1.82 -9.06
CA PHE A 30 -7.74 -1.22 -8.35
C PHE A 30 -8.33 0.00 -9.07
N VAL A 31 -7.47 0.85 -9.64
CA VAL A 31 -7.89 2.00 -10.47
C VAL A 31 -8.62 1.52 -11.73
N ALA A 32 -8.12 0.48 -12.38
CA ALA A 32 -8.75 -0.16 -13.53
C ALA A 32 -10.00 -0.98 -13.17
N SER A 33 -10.29 -1.15 -11.88
CA SER A 33 -11.38 -2.02 -11.38
C SER A 33 -11.26 -3.48 -11.84
N ASP A 34 -10.04 -3.97 -12.06
CA ASP A 34 -9.75 -5.35 -12.44
C ASP A 34 -9.54 -6.22 -11.21
N ALA A 35 -10.63 -6.78 -10.68
CA ALA A 35 -10.61 -7.59 -9.46
C ALA A 35 -9.67 -8.81 -9.56
N LYS A 36 -9.52 -9.39 -10.75
CA LYS A 36 -8.66 -10.56 -10.95
C LYS A 36 -7.18 -10.17 -10.86
N GLN A 37 -6.79 -9.09 -11.54
CA GLN A 37 -5.42 -8.59 -11.47
C GLN A 37 -5.09 -8.04 -10.08
N VAL A 38 -6.06 -7.46 -9.37
CA VAL A 38 -5.93 -7.12 -7.96
C VAL A 38 -5.54 -8.35 -7.13
N SER A 39 -6.25 -9.48 -7.27
CA SER A 39 -5.93 -10.70 -6.54
C SER A 39 -4.51 -11.20 -6.84
N VAL A 40 -4.12 -11.21 -8.12
CA VAL A 40 -2.79 -11.64 -8.57
C VAL A 40 -1.69 -10.78 -7.94
N PHE A 41 -1.79 -9.46 -8.07
CA PHE A 41 -0.75 -8.55 -7.56
C PHE A 41 -0.75 -8.46 -6.03
N ALA A 42 -1.87 -8.69 -5.36
CA ALA A 42 -1.92 -8.85 -3.91
C ALA A 42 -1.12 -10.07 -3.45
N GLY A 43 -1.31 -11.22 -4.12
CA GLY A 43 -0.54 -12.43 -3.84
C GLY A 43 0.96 -12.26 -4.12
N GLU A 44 1.33 -11.60 -5.22
CA GLU A 44 2.73 -11.25 -5.51
C GLU A 44 3.33 -10.35 -4.42
N THR A 45 2.58 -9.33 -3.99
CA THR A 45 3.04 -8.42 -2.93
C THR A 45 3.19 -9.14 -1.60
N ALA A 46 2.26 -10.03 -1.24
CA ALA A 46 2.37 -10.86 -0.03
C ALA A 46 3.61 -11.75 -0.07
N LYS A 47 3.87 -12.38 -1.23
CA LYS A 47 5.06 -13.21 -1.43
C LYS A 47 6.34 -12.39 -1.29
N ASN A 48 6.40 -11.20 -1.89
CA ASN A 48 7.56 -10.32 -1.79
C ASN A 48 7.78 -9.82 -0.36
N MET A 49 6.72 -9.52 0.39
CA MET A 49 6.83 -9.16 1.81
C MET A 49 7.35 -10.34 2.65
N ASN A 50 6.82 -11.55 2.45
CA ASN A 50 7.28 -12.75 3.18
C ASN A 50 8.73 -13.12 2.90
N ALA A 51 9.27 -12.76 1.73
CA ALA A 51 10.65 -13.02 1.34
C ALA A 51 11.66 -12.04 1.97
N ILE A 52 11.21 -11.07 2.78
CA ILE A 52 12.11 -10.18 3.52
C ILE A 52 12.62 -10.92 4.76
N ASP A 53 13.73 -11.60 4.59
CA ASP A 53 14.48 -12.25 5.67
C ASP A 53 15.21 -11.23 6.55
N ASP A 54 15.54 -11.64 7.78
CA ASP A 54 16.34 -10.86 8.74
C ASP A 54 15.86 -9.41 8.92
N ARG A 55 14.54 -9.25 9.00
CA ARG A 55 13.89 -7.94 9.05
C ARG A 55 14.18 -7.15 10.33
N ASN A 56 14.51 -7.83 11.43
CA ASN A 56 14.80 -7.28 12.76
C ASN A 56 13.90 -6.08 13.13
N LEU A 57 12.58 -6.28 13.06
CA LEU A 57 11.58 -5.25 13.30
C LEU A 57 11.29 -5.11 14.80
N GLY A 58 11.12 -3.87 15.26
CA GLY A 58 10.50 -3.61 16.57
C GLY A 58 9.02 -4.01 16.58
N GLU A 59 8.44 -4.18 17.78
CA GLU A 59 7.07 -4.70 17.99
C GLU A 59 6.00 -4.01 17.11
N MET A 60 6.06 -2.68 17.03
CA MET A 60 5.13 -1.89 16.22
C MET A 60 5.27 -2.17 14.73
N ALA A 61 6.51 -2.23 14.22
CA ALA A 61 6.78 -2.54 12.82
C ALA A 61 6.35 -3.98 12.49
N GLU A 62 6.57 -4.93 13.40
CA GLU A 62 6.12 -6.31 13.24
C GLU A 62 4.58 -6.42 13.21
N SER A 63 3.87 -5.63 14.02
CA SER A 63 2.41 -5.55 14.00
C SER A 63 1.88 -5.03 12.65
N HIS A 64 2.46 -3.94 12.14
CA HIS A 64 2.12 -3.42 10.81
C HIS A 64 2.44 -4.40 9.69
N PHE A 65 3.57 -5.11 9.80
CA PHE A 65 4.00 -6.11 8.82
C PHE A 65 3.01 -7.28 8.77
N SER A 66 2.69 -7.85 9.94
CA SER A 66 1.73 -8.94 10.09
C SER A 66 0.34 -8.55 9.59
N LYS A 67 -0.11 -7.34 9.92
CA LYS A 67 -1.41 -6.85 9.46
C LYS A 67 -1.43 -6.61 7.96
N SER A 68 -0.34 -6.12 7.38
CA SER A 68 -0.21 -5.95 5.93
C SER A 68 -0.31 -7.28 5.19
N LEU A 69 0.40 -8.31 5.65
CA LEU A 69 0.31 -9.66 5.09
C LEU A 69 -1.12 -10.23 5.19
N GLN A 70 -1.77 -10.07 6.34
CA GLN A 70 -3.16 -10.50 6.53
C GLN A 70 -4.08 -9.85 5.50
N MET A 71 -3.96 -8.54 5.27
CA MET A 71 -4.81 -7.83 4.31
C MET A 71 -4.47 -8.17 2.86
N LEU A 72 -3.19 -8.37 2.53
CA LEU A 72 -2.80 -8.81 1.18
C LEU A 72 -3.39 -10.19 0.86
N ASN A 73 -3.31 -11.15 1.78
CA ASN A 73 -3.92 -12.46 1.60
C ASN A 73 -5.44 -12.36 1.44
N ALA A 74 -6.11 -11.56 2.29
CA ALA A 74 -7.55 -11.34 2.17
C ALA A 74 -7.97 -10.68 0.84
N ILE A 75 -7.14 -9.81 0.26
CA ILE A 75 -7.36 -9.26 -1.09
C ILE A 75 -7.15 -10.34 -2.15
N ALA A 76 -6.07 -11.13 -2.03
CA ALA A 76 -5.71 -12.18 -2.98
C ALA A 76 -6.76 -13.30 -3.07
N GLU A 77 -7.35 -13.67 -1.93
CA GLU A 77 -8.32 -14.76 -1.80
C GLU A 77 -9.75 -14.34 -2.16
N ASN A 78 -9.99 -13.05 -2.41
CA ASN A 78 -11.31 -12.53 -2.74
C ASN A 78 -11.42 -12.17 -4.22
N THR A 79 -12.62 -12.26 -4.78
CA THR A 79 -12.94 -11.90 -6.17
C THR A 79 -13.95 -10.74 -6.29
N ASP A 80 -14.54 -10.32 -5.17
CA ASP A 80 -15.42 -9.17 -5.08
C ASP A 80 -14.58 -7.89 -4.88
N LEU A 81 -14.62 -7.00 -5.87
CA LEU A 81 -13.85 -5.76 -5.87
C LEU A 81 -14.17 -4.83 -4.69
N LYS A 82 -15.41 -4.82 -4.20
CA LYS A 82 -15.81 -4.00 -3.06
C LYS A 82 -15.18 -4.54 -1.78
N ILE A 83 -15.16 -5.87 -1.60
CA ILE A 83 -14.48 -6.50 -0.46
C ILE A 83 -12.97 -6.27 -0.54
N GLN A 84 -12.37 -6.45 -1.72
CA GLN A 84 -10.95 -6.16 -1.94
C GLN A 84 -10.59 -4.70 -1.58
N ARG A 85 -11.41 -3.73 -2.01
CA ARG A 85 -11.21 -2.30 -1.67
C ARG A 85 -11.29 -2.03 -0.16
N ASN A 86 -12.18 -2.72 0.55
CA ASN A 86 -12.26 -2.60 2.01
C ASN A 86 -10.97 -3.09 2.69
N HIS A 87 -10.44 -4.23 2.26
CA HIS A 87 -9.14 -4.72 2.74
C HIS A 87 -7.99 -3.79 2.33
N PHE A 88 -8.05 -3.20 1.13
CA PHE A 88 -7.04 -2.25 0.64
C PHE A 88 -6.95 -0.98 1.51
N VAL A 89 -8.07 -0.50 2.05
CA VAL A 89 -8.05 0.59 3.06
C VAL A 89 -7.20 0.19 4.26
N SER A 90 -7.46 -1.00 4.83
CA SER A 90 -6.72 -1.47 6.01
C SER A 90 -5.26 -1.80 5.70
N LEU A 91 -4.97 -2.32 4.50
CA LEU A 91 -3.62 -2.52 4.02
C LEU A 91 -2.85 -1.21 4.05
N ASN A 92 -3.38 -0.14 3.44
CA ASN A 92 -2.66 1.13 3.35
C ASN A 92 -2.42 1.78 4.71
N GLN A 93 -3.33 1.59 5.68
CA GLN A 93 -3.11 2.02 7.07
C GLN A 93 -1.87 1.38 7.71
N ASN A 94 -1.47 0.19 7.24
CA ASN A 94 -0.35 -0.58 7.79
C ASN A 94 0.90 -0.54 6.89
N LEU A 95 0.73 -0.31 5.59
CA LEU A 95 1.84 -0.29 4.64
C LEU A 95 2.50 1.09 4.51
N ILE A 96 1.72 2.17 4.63
CA ILE A 96 2.22 3.56 4.54
C ILE A 96 3.27 3.88 5.62
N PRO A 97 3.13 3.44 6.89
CA PRO A 97 4.16 3.67 7.91
C PRO A 97 5.56 3.20 7.48
N PHE A 98 5.67 2.10 6.72
CA PHE A 98 6.95 1.68 6.16
C PHE A 98 7.43 2.65 5.08
N ALA A 99 6.56 2.96 4.10
CA ALA A 99 6.92 3.82 2.98
C ALA A 99 7.45 5.20 3.42
N ILE A 100 6.87 5.82 4.46
CA ILE A 100 7.30 7.13 4.95
C ILE A 100 8.54 7.10 5.85
N ASN A 101 8.97 5.91 6.33
CA ASN A 101 10.16 5.76 7.17
C ASN A 101 11.35 5.15 6.42
N ILE A 102 11.17 4.69 5.18
CA ILE A 102 12.26 4.25 4.30
C ILE A 102 12.98 5.48 3.78
N LYS A 103 14.31 5.47 3.87
CA LYS A 103 15.17 6.57 3.40
C LYS A 103 15.53 6.39 1.93
N ASN A 104 15.71 7.50 1.21
CA ASN A 104 16.21 7.52 -0.17
C ASN A 104 15.34 6.72 -1.14
N LEU A 105 14.02 6.79 -0.99
CA LEU A 105 13.09 6.17 -1.93
C LEU A 105 13.32 6.75 -3.34
N ASN A 106 13.56 5.86 -4.29
CA ASN A 106 13.67 6.21 -5.69
C ASN A 106 12.80 5.25 -6.51
N PRO A 107 11.75 5.76 -7.21
CA PRO A 107 11.34 7.17 -7.28
C PRO A 107 10.74 7.70 -5.97
N GLU A 108 10.65 9.02 -5.86
CA GLU A 108 9.85 9.72 -4.85
C GLU A 108 8.40 9.20 -4.87
N LEU A 109 7.82 8.99 -3.69
CA LEU A 109 6.45 8.52 -3.52
C LEU A 109 5.55 9.62 -2.95
N PHE A 110 4.30 9.60 -3.38
CA PHE A 110 3.25 10.49 -2.94
C PHE A 110 2.20 9.68 -2.18
N ILE A 111 1.96 10.04 -0.92
CA ILE A 111 0.79 9.52 -0.20
C ILE A 111 -0.39 10.37 -0.62
N GLN A 112 -1.37 9.75 -1.24
CA GLN A 112 -2.58 10.39 -1.72
C GLN A 112 -3.77 9.95 -0.87
N LYS A 113 -4.78 10.81 -0.76
CA LYS A 113 -5.99 10.57 0.05
C LYS A 113 -7.24 10.96 -0.73
N CYS A 114 -8.30 10.15 -0.67
CA CYS A 114 -9.66 10.57 -1.04
C CYS A 114 -10.50 10.59 0.26
N PRO A 115 -11.06 11.74 0.68
CA PRO A 115 -11.78 11.85 1.94
C PRO A 115 -13.10 11.05 1.97
N MET A 116 -13.68 10.77 0.81
CA MET A 116 -14.95 10.04 0.70
C MET A 116 -14.80 8.52 0.83
N ALA A 117 -13.60 7.99 0.60
CA ALA A 117 -13.34 6.55 0.74
C ALA A 117 -13.60 6.06 2.17
N ASN A 118 -13.78 4.74 2.33
CA ASN A 118 -14.03 4.11 3.63
C ASN A 118 -15.23 4.72 4.38
N ASN A 119 -16.38 4.84 3.71
CA ASN A 119 -17.59 5.45 4.28
C ASN A 119 -17.35 6.86 4.82
N ASN A 120 -16.72 7.74 4.02
CA ASN A 120 -16.36 9.12 4.37
C ASN A 120 -15.37 9.26 5.55
N LYS A 121 -14.69 8.18 5.95
CA LYS A 121 -13.59 8.23 6.95
C LYS A 121 -12.24 8.52 6.32
N GLY A 122 -12.18 8.51 4.99
CA GLY A 122 -10.97 8.68 4.20
C GLY A 122 -10.26 7.36 3.91
N GLY A 123 -9.58 7.32 2.76
CA GLY A 123 -8.70 6.25 2.34
C GLY A 123 -7.43 6.82 1.73
N PHE A 124 -6.29 6.20 2.04
CA PHE A 124 -4.96 6.65 1.65
C PHE A 124 -4.29 5.61 0.76
N TRP A 125 -3.44 6.00 -0.17
CA TRP A 125 -2.63 5.06 -0.95
C TRP A 125 -1.28 5.67 -1.32
N ILE A 126 -0.33 4.80 -1.67
CA ILE A 126 1.00 5.19 -2.14
C ILE A 126 0.97 5.31 -3.66
N SER A 127 1.56 6.36 -4.23
CA SER A 127 1.64 6.59 -5.68
C SER A 127 3.06 6.98 -6.08
N ALA A 128 3.55 6.48 -7.22
CA ALA A 128 4.80 6.94 -7.82
C ALA A 128 4.63 8.19 -8.72
N THR A 129 3.43 8.78 -8.77
CA THR A 129 3.14 9.97 -9.57
C THR A 129 2.30 10.98 -8.81
N LYS A 130 2.45 12.26 -9.13
CA LYS A 130 1.61 13.35 -8.58
C LYS A 130 0.16 13.30 -9.07
N LYS A 131 -0.12 12.61 -10.19
CA LYS A 131 -1.47 12.52 -10.74
C LYS A 131 -2.36 11.70 -9.80
N ILE A 132 -3.50 12.26 -9.43
CA ILE A 132 -4.51 11.54 -8.64
C ILE A 132 -5.21 10.52 -9.55
N ARG A 133 -5.14 9.25 -9.15
CA ARG A 133 -5.89 8.14 -9.74
C ARG A 133 -6.45 7.28 -8.62
N ASN A 134 -7.75 7.43 -8.35
CA ASN A 134 -8.39 6.91 -7.15
C ASN A 134 -8.65 5.38 -7.21
N PRO A 135 -7.95 4.56 -6.42
CA PRO A 135 -8.13 3.10 -6.43
C PRO A 135 -9.44 2.64 -5.78
N TYR A 136 -10.11 3.49 -4.99
CA TYR A 136 -11.31 3.12 -4.24
C TYR A 136 -12.59 3.23 -5.06
N TYR A 137 -12.58 4.02 -6.13
CA TYR A 137 -13.77 4.30 -6.95
C TYR A 137 -13.53 4.10 -8.45
N GLY A 138 -12.29 3.89 -8.89
CA GLY A 138 -11.95 3.72 -10.29
C GLY A 138 -12.46 4.90 -11.13
N GLU A 139 -13.09 4.61 -12.26
CA GLU A 139 -13.62 5.64 -13.17
C GLU A 139 -14.70 6.54 -12.55
N GLN A 140 -15.45 6.04 -11.55
CA GLN A 140 -16.55 6.80 -10.94
C GLN A 140 -16.09 8.07 -10.24
N MET A 141 -14.88 8.07 -9.67
CA MET A 141 -14.28 9.23 -8.99
C MET A 141 -12.77 9.27 -9.19
N MET A 142 -12.33 9.11 -10.45
CA MET A 142 -10.92 8.94 -10.83
C MET A 142 -10.00 10.01 -10.25
N THR A 143 -10.47 11.26 -10.20
CA THR A 143 -9.70 12.43 -9.74
C THR A 143 -10.02 12.84 -8.30
N CYS A 144 -10.85 12.10 -7.55
CA CYS A 144 -11.03 12.40 -6.12
C CYS A 144 -9.74 12.14 -5.35
N GLY A 145 -9.17 13.20 -4.82
CA GLY A 145 -8.15 13.13 -3.80
C GLY A 145 -7.14 14.26 -3.85
N SER A 146 -6.21 14.22 -2.92
CA SER A 146 -5.08 15.15 -2.82
C SER A 146 -3.83 14.40 -2.36
N ILE A 147 -2.66 14.96 -2.65
CA ILE A 147 -1.41 14.54 -2.01
C ILE A 147 -1.42 15.07 -0.58
N VAL A 148 -1.04 14.24 0.39
CA VAL A 148 -0.97 14.60 1.82
C VAL A 148 0.43 14.44 2.40
N GLU A 149 1.30 13.66 1.77
CA GLU A 149 2.68 13.43 2.18
C GLU A 149 3.52 13.12 0.94
N THR A 150 4.80 13.49 0.97
CA THR A 150 5.78 13.16 -0.08
C THR A 150 7.03 12.60 0.58
N THR A 151 7.49 11.43 0.15
CA THR A 151 8.66 10.78 0.76
C THR A 151 9.95 11.43 0.25
N GLU A 152 10.80 11.91 1.16
CA GLU A 152 12.12 12.47 0.85
C GLU A 152 13.24 11.42 0.80
#